data_AF-S6SV20-F1
#
_entry.id   AF-S6SV20-F1
#
_cell.length_a   1.000
_cell.length_b   1.000
_cell.length_c   1.000
_cell.angle_alpha   90.00
_cell.angle_beta   90.00
_cell.angle_gamma   90.00
#
_symmetry.space_group_name_H-M   'P 1'
#
loop_
_entity.id
_entity.type
_entity.pdbx_description
1 polymer ?
#
loop_
_entity_poly.entity_id
_entity_poly.type
_entity_poly.pdbx_seq_one_letter_code
_entity_poly.pdbx_strand_id
1 'polypeptide(L)'
;MDPRSEVLLRQPELFQGSLLLVGLPADDLLGKLPNARGWCWHAGDQAALDARFEGRVEFGVEAPEAAFDAAVLFLPKARDL
;
A
#
# COMPACT_ATOMS: atom_id res chain seq x y z
N MET A 1 12.43 5.42 -3.46
CA MET A 1 11.44 4.38 -3.81
C MET A 1 12.01 3.05 -3.35
N ASP A 2 11.18 2.23 -2.71
CA ASP A 2 11.55 0.90 -2.21
C ASP A 2 11.69 -0.08 -3.39
N PRO A 3 12.67 -1.01 -3.39
CA PRO A 3 12.84 -1.98 -4.47
C PRO A 3 11.60 -2.84 -4.74
N ARG A 4 10.75 -3.10 -3.72
CA ARG A 4 9.51 -3.87 -3.87
C ARG A 4 8.45 -3.08 -4.64
N SER A 5 8.39 -1.76 -4.45
CA SER A 5 7.53 -0.87 -5.23
C SER A 5 7.93 -0.87 -6.70
N GLU A 6 9.24 -0.80 -6.98
CA GLU A 6 9.79 -0.85 -8.34
C GLU A 6 9.41 -2.14 -9.09
N VAL A 7 9.32 -3.27 -8.39
CA VAL A 7 8.86 -4.53 -9.01
C VAL A 7 7.45 -4.41 -9.58
N LEU A 8 6.54 -3.76 -8.85
CA LEU A 8 5.17 -3.54 -9.33
C LEU A 8 5.13 -2.55 -10.51
N LEU A 9 5.96 -1.50 -10.45
CA LEU A 9 6.03 -0.47 -11.48
C LEU A 9 6.67 -0.91 -12.80
N ARG A 10 7.19 -2.15 -12.86
CA ARG A 10 7.57 -2.77 -14.14
C ARG A 10 6.37 -3.21 -14.97
N GLN A 11 5.21 -3.42 -14.35
CA GLN A 11 3.97 -3.86 -14.99
C GLN A 11 2.74 -3.14 -14.39
N PRO A 12 2.71 -1.79 -14.37
CA PRO A 12 1.65 -1.01 -13.74
C PRO A 12 0.26 -1.26 -14.37
N GLU A 13 0.21 -1.68 -15.63
CA GLU A 13 -1.01 -2.04 -16.35
C GLU A 13 -1.78 -3.22 -15.73
N LEU A 14 -1.13 -4.05 -14.90
CA LEU A 14 -1.80 -5.12 -14.15
C LEU A 14 -2.52 -4.62 -12.89
N PHE A 15 -2.32 -3.35 -12.52
CA PHE A 15 -2.76 -2.75 -11.26
C PHE A 15 -3.72 -1.57 -11.47
N GLN A 16 -4.51 -1.62 -12.54
CA GLN A 16 -5.41 -0.52 -12.93
C GLN A 16 -6.76 -0.52 -12.19
N GLY A 17 -7.14 -1.64 -11.57
CA GLY A 17 -8.39 -1.77 -10.79
C GLY A 17 -8.30 -1.19 -9.37
N SER A 18 -9.35 -1.42 -8.60
CA SER A 18 -9.36 -1.17 -7.14
C SER A 18 -8.35 -2.10 -6.48
N LEU A 19 -7.25 -1.54 -5.99
CA LEU A 19 -6.11 -2.32 -5.46
C LEU A 19 -5.88 -1.99 -3.99
N LEU A 20 -5.73 -3.02 -3.16
CA LEU A 20 -5.24 -2.88 -1.80
C LEU A 20 -3.72 -3.13 -1.73
N LEU A 21 -2.95 -2.16 -1.23
CA LEU A 21 -1.53 -2.30 -0.93
C LEU A 21 -1.34 -2.50 0.58
N VAL A 22 -1.05 -3.74 0.99
CA VAL A 22 -0.98 -4.16 2.39
C VAL A 22 0.46 -4.09 2.90
N GLY A 23 0.70 -3.35 4.00
CA GLY A 23 2.04 -3.19 4.57
C GLY A 23 3.00 -2.40 3.67
N LEU A 24 2.43 -1.53 2.82
CA LEU A 24 3.14 -0.78 1.78
C LEU A 24 4.32 0.06 2.33
N PRO A 25 5.41 0.22 1.55
CA PRO A 25 6.47 1.16 1.90
C PRO A 25 5.96 2.60 1.88
N ALA A 26 6.49 3.45 2.77
CA ALA A 26 6.23 4.88 2.78
C ALA A 26 6.97 5.64 1.65
N ASP A 27 6.72 5.26 0.40
CA ASP A 27 7.28 5.88 -0.80
C ASP A 27 6.20 6.41 -1.76
N ASP A 28 6.56 6.74 -3.01
CA ASP A 28 5.66 7.36 -3.98
C ASP A 28 4.73 6.38 -4.72
N LEU A 29 4.65 5.10 -4.32
CA LEU A 29 3.92 4.06 -5.05
C LEU A 29 2.42 4.41 -5.26
N LEU A 30 1.76 4.96 -4.23
CA LEU A 30 0.37 5.41 -4.33
C LEU A 30 0.17 6.54 -5.36
N GLY A 31 1.19 7.36 -5.59
CA GLY A 31 1.17 8.40 -6.63
C GLY A 31 1.25 7.83 -8.04
N LYS A 32 1.78 6.60 -8.20
CA LYS A 32 1.89 5.90 -9.49
C LYS A 32 0.72 4.96 -9.77
N LEU A 33 0.04 4.49 -8.72
CA LEU A 33 -1.14 3.62 -8.79
C LEU A 33 -2.36 4.40 -8.23
N PRO A 34 -3.04 5.22 -9.05
CA PRO A 34 -4.05 6.17 -8.57
C PRO A 34 -5.29 5.50 -7.96
N ASN A 35 -5.64 4.29 -8.42
CA ASN A 35 -6.79 3.53 -7.93
C ASN A 35 -6.46 2.66 -6.71
N ALA A 36 -5.20 2.66 -6.27
CA ALA A 36 -4.79 1.90 -5.10
C ALA A 36 -5.11 2.63 -3.78
N ARG A 37 -5.45 1.86 -2.75
CA ARG A 37 -5.51 2.29 -1.35
C ARG A 37 -4.45 1.54 -0.54
N GLY A 38 -3.89 2.20 0.45
CA GLY A 38 -2.96 1.58 1.40
C GLY A 38 -3.67 1.06 2.64
N TRP A 39 -3.14 0.00 3.23
CA TRP A 39 -3.42 -0.39 4.61
C TRP A 39 -2.10 -0.69 5.32
N CYS A 40 -1.86 -0.07 6.47
CA CYS A 40 -0.66 -0.30 7.26
C CYS A 40 -0.96 -0.34 8.77
N TRP A 41 -0.08 -1.01 9.51
CA TRP A 41 -0.11 -1.13 10.97
C TRP A 41 1.12 -0.49 11.62
N HIS A 42 2.02 0.11 10.82
CA HIS A 42 3.24 0.75 11.30
C HIS A 42 3.05 2.28 11.41
N ALA A 43 2.97 2.79 12.63
CA ALA A 43 2.68 4.21 12.90
C ALA A 43 3.72 5.17 12.26
N GLY A 44 4.98 4.75 12.17
CA GLY A 44 6.02 5.55 11.51
C GLY A 44 5.80 5.69 10.00
N ASP A 45 5.29 4.64 9.35
CA ASP A 45 4.96 4.69 7.93
C ASP A 45 3.65 5.45 7.71
N GLN A 46 2.67 5.30 8.60
CA GLN A 46 1.39 6.01 8.53
C GLN A 46 1.60 7.52 8.47
N ALA A 47 2.40 8.11 9.35
CA ALA A 47 2.61 9.55 9.36
C ALA A 47 3.22 10.07 8.05
N ALA A 48 4.16 9.33 7.47
CA ALA A 48 4.79 9.70 6.21
C ALA A 48 3.85 9.52 5.01
N LEU A 49 3.03 8.47 5.03
CA LEU A 49 2.03 8.19 4.00
C LEU A 49 0.89 9.20 4.04
N ASP A 50 0.35 9.52 5.22
CA ASP A 50 -0.77 10.44 5.40
C ASP A 50 -0.40 11.87 4.99
N ALA A 51 0.80 12.33 5.35
CA ALA A 51 1.32 13.64 4.94
C ALA A 51 1.41 13.81 3.40
N ARG A 52 1.44 12.71 2.65
CA ARG A 52 1.65 12.70 1.19
C ARG A 52 0.42 12.24 0.41
N PHE A 53 -0.42 11.41 1.01
CA PHE A 53 -1.58 10.74 0.41
C PHE A 53 -2.76 10.72 1.39
N GLU A 54 -3.08 11.88 1.96
CA GLU A 54 -4.18 12.06 2.92
C GLU A 54 -5.45 11.31 2.51
N GLY A 55 -5.98 10.51 3.44
CA GLY A 55 -7.21 9.73 3.21
C GLY A 55 -7.09 8.51 2.28
N ARG A 56 -5.89 8.23 1.72
CA ARG A 56 -5.67 7.05 0.87
C ARG A 56 -5.09 5.85 1.59
N VAL A 57 -4.68 6.00 2.85
CA VAL A 57 -4.10 4.93 3.67
C VAL A 57 -4.91 4.74 4.93
N GLU A 58 -5.36 3.51 5.17
CA GLU A 58 -6.02 3.11 6.39
C GLU A 58 -5.00 2.59 7.40
N PHE A 59 -5.07 3.08 8.64
CA PHE A 59 -4.18 2.69 9.72
C PHE A 59 -4.92 1.85 10.75
N GLY A 60 -4.46 0.62 10.96
CA GLY A 60 -5.08 -0.29 11.91
C GLY A 60 -4.55 -1.71 11.77
N VAL A 61 -4.92 -2.56 12.73
CA VAL A 61 -4.58 -4.00 12.72
C VAL A 61 -5.64 -4.85 12.02
N GLU A 62 -6.83 -4.29 11.81
CA GLU A 62 -7.90 -4.92 11.05
C GLU A 62 -7.82 -4.47 9.59
N ALA A 63 -8.09 -5.39 8.68
CA ALA A 63 -8.14 -5.08 7.25
C ALA A 63 -9.36 -4.20 6.94
N PRO A 64 -9.26 -3.28 5.95
CA PRO A 64 -10.38 -2.43 5.55
C PRO A 64 -11.58 -3.25 5.05
N GLU A 65 -12.77 -2.94 5.56
CA GLU A 65 -14.04 -3.50 5.07
C GLU A 65 -14.47 -2.84 3.76
N ALA A 66 -13.75 -3.15 2.68
CA ALA A 66 -14.05 -2.65 1.33
C ALA A 66 -13.77 -3.73 0.28
N ALA A 67 -14.46 -3.62 -0.87
CA ALA A 67 -14.21 -4.49 -2.01
C ALA A 67 -13.01 -3.99 -2.83
N PHE A 68 -12.13 -4.92 -3.19
CA PHE A 68 -10.98 -4.70 -4.04
C PHE A 68 -10.93 -5.76 -5.14
N ASP A 69 -10.47 -5.38 -6.32
CA ASP A 69 -10.25 -6.30 -7.43
C ASP A 69 -9.02 -7.18 -7.20
N ALA A 70 -8.03 -6.64 -6.47
CA ALA A 70 -6.79 -7.32 -6.13
C ALA A 70 -6.16 -6.76 -4.84
N ALA A 71 -5.20 -7.52 -4.30
CA ALA A 71 -4.36 -7.07 -3.19
C ALA A 71 -2.89 -7.44 -3.45
N VAL A 72 -1.97 -6.58 -3.01
CA VAL A 72 -0.54 -6.85 -2.95
C VAL A 72 -0.07 -6.76 -1.51
N LEU A 73 0.47 -7.87 -0.99
CA LEU A 73 1.03 -7.96 0.34
C LEU A 73 2.54 -7.76 0.35
N PHE A 74 3.00 -6.68 0.98
CA PHE A 74 4.41 -6.46 1.25
C PHE A 74 4.80 -7.23 2.51
N LEU A 75 5.42 -8.40 2.32
CA LEU A 75 5.76 -9.28 3.43
C LEU A 75 6.67 -8.57 4.46
N PRO A 76 6.29 -8.59 5.75
CA PRO A 76 7.12 -8.08 6.81
C PRO A 76 8.34 -8.98 7.04
N LYS A 77 9.37 -8.43 7.68
CA LYS A 77 10.56 -9.21 8.06
C LYS A 77 10.26 -10.22 9.17
N ALA A 78 9.35 -9.88 10.07
CA ALA A 78 8.92 -10.76 11.15
C ALA A 78 7.78 -11.65 10.63
N ARG A 79 7.87 -12.96 10.88
CA ARG A 79 6.87 -13.94 10.44
C ARG A 79 5.53 -13.79 11.15
N ASP A 80 5.55 -13.34 12.39
CA ASP A 80 4.36 -13.30 13.24
C ASP A 80 3.54 -12.00 13.03
N LEU A 81 3.90 -11.21 12.00
CA LEU A 81 3.21 -10.01 11.53
C LEU A 81 2.46 -10.29 10.22
#